data_AF-A0A5C8J5I2-F1
#
_entry.id   AF-A0A5C8J5I2-F1
#
_cell.length_a   1.000
_cell.length_b   1.000
_cell.length_c   1.000
_cell.angle_alpha   90.00
_cell.angle_beta   90.00
_cell.angle_gamma   90.00
#
_symmetry.space_group_name_H-M   'P 1'
#
loop_
_entity.id
_entity.type
_entity.pdbx_description
1 polymer ?
#
loop_
_entity_poly.entity_id
_entity_poly.type
_entity_poly.pdbx_seq_one_letter_code
_entity_poly.pdbx_strand_id
1 'polypeptide(L)'
;MTESRLMRIGRDQLSTWLPALLMMLFALGTWWLVRSAPKFATDAQPRAVSKEPDYFMQQFRVRSFDANGRMTSDLTGVEGHHFPVTDTLEVKDPHMRSIDARGRVTVGTALRGVSNSDGSEIQLYGNAVVVREPITRPDGTVVPRLEFRGDYLHAFVDEDRVSSDKPVELLRGTDRFVGDQFEYNDKTGVAQLKGRVRGVLQPKPSAKP
;
A
#
# COMPACT_ATOMS: atom_id res chain seq x y z
N MET A 1 -1.78 86.15 33.02
CA MET A 1 -2.68 85.00 32.78
C MET A 1 -1.91 83.72 33.06
N THR A 2 -2.01 83.29 34.32
CA THR A 2 -1.78 81.98 34.95
C THR A 2 -1.08 80.85 34.18
N GLU A 3 0.16 80.54 34.57
CA GLU A 3 0.94 79.32 34.23
C GLU A 3 0.16 78.01 34.49
N SER A 4 -0.72 78.02 35.50
CA SER A 4 -1.62 76.89 35.81
C SER A 4 -2.59 76.56 34.68
N ARG A 5 -2.94 77.52 33.82
CA ARG A 5 -3.82 77.30 32.66
C ARG A 5 -3.06 76.64 31.51
N LEU A 6 -1.80 77.02 31.29
CA LEU A 6 -0.92 76.42 30.27
C LEU A 6 -0.54 74.97 30.63
N MET A 7 -0.25 74.70 31.91
CA MET A 7 -0.02 73.33 32.38
C MET A 7 -1.25 72.44 32.24
N ARG A 8 -2.45 72.97 32.51
CA ARG A 8 -3.70 72.22 32.34
C ARG A 8 -4.01 71.95 30.87
N ILE A 9 -3.85 72.95 30.00
CA ILE A 9 -4.01 72.79 28.54
C ILE A 9 -3.00 71.78 27.98
N GLY A 10 -1.73 71.83 28.41
CA GLY A 10 -0.72 70.86 27.99
C GLY A 10 -1.05 69.43 28.43
N ARG A 11 -1.60 69.26 29.64
CA ARG A 11 -2.02 67.96 30.17
C ARG A 11 -3.29 67.43 29.51
N ASP A 12 -4.25 68.32 29.23
CA ASP A 12 -5.49 67.99 28.52
C ASP A 12 -5.21 67.60 27.06
N GLN A 13 -4.31 68.32 26.38
CA GLN A 13 -3.84 67.96 25.04
C GLN A 13 -3.06 66.64 25.05
N LEU A 14 -2.14 66.44 25.99
CA LEU A 14 -1.42 65.17 26.12
C LEU A 14 -2.39 64.01 26.34
N SER A 15 -3.41 64.18 27.20
CA SER A 15 -4.43 63.16 27.43
C SER A 15 -5.30 62.88 26.20
N THR A 16 -5.55 63.90 25.37
CA THR A 16 -6.36 63.78 24.14
C THR A 16 -5.59 63.04 23.05
N TRP A 17 -4.27 63.28 22.93
CA TRP A 17 -3.42 62.69 21.89
C TRP A 17 -2.76 61.36 22.31
N LEU A 18 -2.78 61.02 23.60
CA LEU A 18 -2.18 59.79 24.13
C LEU A 18 -2.67 58.52 23.43
N PRO A 19 -3.98 58.30 23.17
CA PRO A 19 -4.44 57.09 22.48
C PRO A 19 -3.90 56.99 21.05
N ALA A 20 -3.83 58.12 20.32
CA ALA A 20 -3.32 58.15 18.95
C ALA A 20 -1.81 57.86 18.90
N LEU A 21 -1.04 58.39 19.85
CA LEU A 21 0.39 58.11 19.97
C LEU A 21 0.67 56.65 20.32
N LEU A 22 -0.13 56.06 21.22
CA LEU A 22 -0.05 54.63 21.54
C LEU A 22 -0.38 53.77 20.31
N MET A 23 -1.43 54.11 19.56
CA MET A 23 -1.76 53.42 18.31
C MET A 23 -0.64 53.51 17.28
N MET A 24 -0.02 54.69 17.14
CA MET A 24 1.14 54.88 16.25
C MET A 24 2.33 54.03 16.69
N LEU A 25 2.62 53.96 18.00
CA LEU A 25 3.67 53.12 18.56
C LEU A 25 3.40 51.64 18.30
N PHE A 26 2.17 51.17 18.53
CA PHE A 26 1.79 49.78 18.25
C PHE A 26 1.87 49.45 16.76
N ALA A 27 1.46 50.36 15.88
CA ALA A 27 1.55 50.17 14.43
C ALA A 27 3.02 50.05 13.97
N LEU A 28 3.89 50.95 14.43
CA LEU A 28 5.32 50.90 14.13
C LEU A 28 5.99 49.66 14.72
N GLY A 29 5.64 49.29 15.95
CA GLY A 29 6.14 48.07 16.60
C GLY A 29 5.73 46.81 15.85
N THR A 30 4.46 46.72 15.44
CA THR A 30 3.93 45.58 14.67
C THR A 30 4.59 45.50 13.30
N TRP A 31 4.72 46.63 12.61
CA TRP A 31 5.40 46.70 11.31
C TRP A 31 6.87 46.28 11.42
N TRP A 32 7.58 46.78 12.44
CA TRP A 32 8.98 46.42 12.68
C TRP A 32 9.12 44.93 12.98
N LEU A 33 8.22 44.35 13.79
CA LEU A 33 8.25 42.94 14.13
C LEU A 33 8.01 42.05 12.90
N VAL A 34 7.03 42.38 12.07
CA VAL A 34 6.75 41.65 10.80
C VAL A 34 7.94 41.74 9.84
N ARG A 35 8.58 42.91 9.76
CA ARG A 35 9.73 43.12 8.87
C ARG A 35 11.00 42.41 9.34
N SER A 36 11.17 42.31 10.66
CA SER A 36 12.34 41.73 11.33
C SER A 36 12.18 40.24 11.64
N ALA A 37 10.97 39.70 11.53
CA ALA A 37 10.72 38.28 11.64
C ALA A 37 11.59 37.55 10.60
N PRO A 38 12.37 36.53 11.02
CA PRO A 38 13.07 35.66 10.09
C PRO A 38 12.05 35.10 9.10
N LYS A 39 12.30 35.27 7.80
CA LYS A 39 11.54 34.52 6.80
C LYS A 39 11.88 33.05 7.05
N PHE A 40 10.91 32.27 7.52
CA PHE A 40 11.06 30.81 7.50
C PHE A 40 11.40 30.44 6.06
N ALA A 41 12.50 29.71 5.87
CA ALA A 41 12.90 29.28 4.55
C ALA A 41 11.74 28.47 3.95
N THR A 42 11.03 29.07 2.99
CA THR A 42 9.99 28.37 2.22
C THR A 42 10.60 27.34 1.29
N ASP A 43 11.92 27.42 1.06
CA ASP A 43 12.72 26.43 0.35
C ASP A 43 13.41 25.48 1.36
N ALA A 44 12.61 24.79 2.17
CA ALA A 44 13.07 23.48 2.58
C ALA A 44 13.07 22.62 1.30
N GLN A 45 14.22 22.54 0.63
CA GLN A 45 14.49 21.49 -0.35
C GLN A 45 13.84 20.21 0.17
N PRO A 46 12.96 19.54 -0.60
CA PRO A 46 12.29 18.33 -0.13
C PRO A 46 13.35 17.42 0.47
N ARG A 47 13.25 17.17 1.78
CA ARG A 47 14.21 16.31 2.45
C ARG A 47 14.17 14.98 1.71
N ALA A 48 15.32 14.53 1.21
CA ALA A 48 15.39 13.25 0.50
C ALA A 48 14.72 12.18 1.34
N VAL A 49 13.73 11.50 0.77
CA VAL A 49 12.99 10.43 1.46
C VAL A 49 14.01 9.36 1.88
N SER A 50 13.92 8.92 3.13
CA SER A 50 14.86 7.94 3.68
C SER A 50 14.76 6.63 2.93
N LYS A 51 15.90 5.98 2.70
CA LYS A 51 15.97 4.59 2.22
C LYS A 51 15.86 3.57 3.34
N GLU A 52 15.91 4.03 4.59
CA GLU A 52 15.73 3.19 5.76
C GLU A 52 14.24 2.99 6.05
N PRO A 53 13.86 1.86 6.65
CA PRO A 53 12.49 1.67 7.10
C PRO A 53 12.06 2.73 8.10
N ASP A 54 10.87 3.29 7.93
CA ASP A 54 10.30 4.27 8.87
C ASP A 54 9.44 3.61 9.96
N TYR A 55 8.87 2.44 9.67
CA TYR A 55 8.27 1.56 10.65
C TYR A 55 8.50 0.09 10.32
N PHE A 56 8.41 -0.73 11.36
CA PHE A 56 8.47 -2.18 11.26
C PHE A 56 7.40 -2.83 12.13
N MET A 57 7.08 -4.07 11.78
CA MET A 57 6.11 -4.92 12.47
C MET A 57 6.75 -6.27 12.74
N GLN A 58 6.37 -6.90 13.86
CA GLN A 58 6.82 -8.25 14.23
C GLN A 58 5.61 -9.12 14.53
N GLN A 59 5.63 -10.36 14.06
CA GLN A 59 4.57 -11.36 14.27
C GLN A 59 3.17 -10.79 14.05
N PHE A 60 2.98 -10.16 12.90
CA PHE A 60 1.85 -9.28 12.68
C PHE A 60 0.76 -9.94 11.83
N ARG A 61 -0.41 -9.30 11.85
CA ARG A 61 -1.52 -9.61 10.97
C ARG A 61 -2.18 -8.32 10.51
N VAL A 62 -2.36 -8.17 9.19
CA VAL A 62 -3.12 -7.09 8.58
C VAL A 62 -4.37 -7.68 7.95
N ARG A 63 -5.52 -7.05 8.21
CA ARG A 63 -6.78 -7.44 7.58
C ARG A 63 -7.42 -6.23 6.93
N SER A 64 -7.85 -6.42 5.69
CA SER A 64 -8.56 -5.40 4.92
C SER A 64 -10.01 -5.80 4.76
N PHE A 65 -10.88 -4.80 4.74
CA PHE A 65 -12.32 -4.96 4.63
C PHE A 65 -12.88 -3.99 3.58
N ASP A 66 -13.91 -4.41 2.86
CA ASP A 66 -14.66 -3.53 1.96
C ASP A 66 -15.60 -2.59 2.75
N ALA A 67 -16.26 -1.68 2.03
CA ALA A 67 -17.18 -0.69 2.61
C ALA A 67 -18.38 -1.33 3.34
N ASN A 68 -18.69 -2.60 3.07
CA ASN A 68 -19.76 -3.35 3.74
C ASN A 68 -19.25 -4.15 4.95
N GLY A 69 -17.97 -4.03 5.31
CA GLY A 69 -17.34 -4.74 6.42
C GLY A 69 -16.97 -6.19 6.09
N ARG A 70 -17.00 -6.62 4.82
CA ARG A 70 -16.58 -7.96 4.44
C ARG A 70 -15.07 -7.98 4.26
N MET A 71 -14.42 -8.99 4.85
CA MET A 71 -12.97 -9.18 4.72
C MET A 71 -12.59 -9.45 3.27
N THR A 72 -11.64 -8.68 2.74
CA THR A 72 -11.09 -8.82 1.38
C THR A 72 -9.69 -9.40 1.40
N SER A 73 -8.93 -9.17 2.47
CA SER A 73 -7.57 -9.69 2.62
C SER A 73 -7.21 -10.00 4.08
N ASP A 74 -6.42 -11.04 4.31
CA ASP A 74 -5.73 -11.36 5.57
C ASP A 74 -4.25 -11.68 5.24
N LEU A 75 -3.33 -10.85 5.71
CA LEU A 75 -1.89 -11.00 5.55
C LEU A 75 -1.25 -11.22 6.91
N THR A 76 -0.42 -12.25 7.02
CA THR A 76 0.43 -12.50 8.20
C THR A 76 1.89 -12.58 7.80
N GLY A 77 2.78 -12.24 8.73
CA GLY A 77 4.23 -12.30 8.51
C GLY A 77 5.01 -12.28 9.82
N VAL A 78 6.25 -12.76 9.75
CA VAL A 78 7.17 -12.79 10.90
C VAL A 78 7.73 -11.39 11.18
N GLU A 79 8.08 -10.67 10.13
CA GLU A 79 8.65 -9.33 10.18
C GLU A 79 8.22 -8.55 8.94
N GLY A 80 7.86 -7.28 9.11
CA GLY A 80 7.40 -6.41 8.02
C GLY A 80 8.07 -5.04 8.11
N HIS A 81 8.69 -4.56 7.04
CA HIS A 81 9.41 -3.28 7.00
C HIS A 81 8.83 -2.41 5.89
N HIS A 82 8.43 -1.19 6.22
CA HIS A 82 7.94 -0.24 5.24
C HIS A 82 9.05 0.72 4.82
N PHE A 83 9.21 0.88 3.51
CA PHE A 83 10.20 1.74 2.91
C PHE A 83 9.51 2.95 2.27
N PRO A 84 9.64 4.16 2.83
CA PRO A 84 8.91 5.33 2.34
C PRO A 84 9.38 5.80 0.97
N VAL A 85 10.62 5.50 0.58
CA VAL A 85 11.18 5.90 -0.73
C VAL A 85 10.53 5.17 -1.91
N THR A 86 10.14 3.91 -1.71
CA THR A 86 9.49 3.06 -2.71
C THR A 86 8.00 2.86 -2.42
N ASP A 87 7.54 3.28 -1.25
CA ASP A 87 6.18 3.06 -0.76
C ASP A 87 5.81 1.57 -0.74
N THR A 88 6.77 0.76 -0.27
CA THR A 88 6.66 -0.70 -0.27
C THR A 88 6.72 -1.27 1.13
N LEU A 89 5.93 -2.31 1.36
CA LEU A 89 6.02 -3.16 2.54
C LEU A 89 6.72 -4.47 2.16
N GLU A 90 7.93 -4.68 2.68
CA GLU A 90 8.62 -5.97 2.60
C GLU A 90 8.25 -6.85 3.79
N VAL A 91 7.88 -8.10 3.55
CA VAL A 91 7.39 -9.05 4.56
C VAL A 91 8.21 -10.33 4.50
N LYS A 92 8.68 -10.80 5.65
CA LYS A 92 9.32 -12.09 5.84
C LYS A 92 8.28 -13.17 6.14
N ASP A 93 8.42 -14.32 5.46
CA ASP A 93 7.52 -15.48 5.55
C ASP A 93 6.04 -15.08 5.41
N PRO A 94 5.65 -14.36 4.35
CA PRO A 94 4.27 -13.92 4.18
C PRO A 94 3.33 -15.12 4.00
N HIS A 95 2.18 -15.05 4.64
CA HIS A 95 1.01 -15.86 4.31
C HIS A 95 -0.17 -14.92 4.08
N MET A 96 -0.56 -14.79 2.82
CA MET A 96 -1.61 -13.90 2.35
C MET A 96 -2.82 -14.70 1.91
N ARG A 97 -4.01 -14.18 2.20
CA ARG A 97 -5.28 -14.70 1.72
C ARG A 97 -6.10 -13.55 1.16
N SER A 98 -6.47 -13.63 -0.11
CA SER A 98 -7.36 -12.69 -0.78
C SER A 98 -8.73 -13.35 -1.03
N ILE A 99 -9.79 -12.55 -0.92
CA ILE A 99 -11.17 -12.95 -1.17
C ILE A 99 -11.77 -11.97 -2.17
N ASP A 100 -12.15 -12.48 -3.34
CA ASP A 100 -12.68 -11.63 -4.41
C ASP A 100 -14.17 -11.26 -4.21
N ALA A 101 -14.72 -10.47 -5.14
CA ALA A 101 -16.12 -10.08 -5.14
C ALA A 101 -17.09 -11.28 -5.07
N ARG A 102 -16.72 -12.41 -5.68
CA ARG A 102 -17.51 -13.65 -5.75
C ARG A 102 -17.29 -14.56 -4.54
N GLY A 103 -16.45 -14.18 -3.58
CA GLY A 103 -16.10 -14.97 -2.39
C GLY A 103 -15.05 -16.06 -2.66
N ARG A 104 -14.39 -16.03 -3.82
CA ARG A 104 -13.34 -17.00 -4.17
C ARG A 104 -12.06 -16.66 -3.42
N VAL A 105 -11.39 -17.69 -2.93
CA VAL A 105 -10.21 -17.56 -2.08
C VAL A 105 -8.96 -17.87 -2.87
N THR A 106 -7.99 -16.95 -2.79
CA THR A 106 -6.63 -17.12 -3.27
C THR A 106 -5.67 -17.00 -2.10
N VAL A 107 -4.74 -17.94 -1.97
CA VAL A 107 -3.71 -17.97 -0.92
C VAL A 107 -2.34 -17.83 -1.55
N GLY A 108 -1.49 -16.98 -0.99
CA GLY A 108 -0.11 -16.80 -1.40
C GLY A 108 0.85 -17.02 -0.23
N THR A 109 1.98 -17.66 -0.50
CA THR A 109 3.07 -17.85 0.47
C THR A 109 4.43 -17.74 -0.20
N ALA A 110 5.44 -17.29 0.53
CA ALA A 110 6.83 -17.22 0.07
C ALA A 110 7.78 -17.09 1.27
N LEU A 111 9.09 -17.04 1.01
CA LEU A 111 10.10 -16.65 2.01
C LEU A 111 10.16 -15.12 2.19
N ARG A 112 9.95 -14.36 1.11
CA ARG A 112 9.84 -12.89 1.15
C ARG A 112 8.71 -12.42 0.25
N GLY A 113 7.91 -11.49 0.74
CA GLY A 113 6.87 -10.77 -0.02
C GLY A 113 7.19 -9.29 -0.09
N VAL A 114 6.83 -8.63 -1.18
CA VAL A 114 6.90 -7.17 -1.32
C VAL A 114 5.56 -6.70 -1.87
N SER A 115 4.91 -5.80 -1.16
CA SER A 115 3.64 -5.18 -1.55
C SER A 115 3.86 -3.70 -1.79
N ASN A 116 3.17 -3.11 -2.76
CA ASN A 116 2.97 -1.65 -2.80
C ASN A 116 1.98 -1.20 -1.71
N SER A 117 1.80 0.11 -1.56
CA SER A 117 1.04 0.72 -0.46
C SER A 117 -0.45 0.41 -0.44
N ASP A 118 -1.06 0.18 -1.60
CA ASP A 118 -2.48 -0.19 -1.70
C ASP A 118 -2.71 -1.70 -1.76
N GLY A 119 -1.65 -2.50 -1.92
CA GLY A 119 -1.72 -3.96 -2.01
C GLY A 119 -2.26 -4.49 -3.34
N SER A 120 -2.33 -3.65 -4.37
CA SER A 120 -2.73 -4.05 -5.73
C SER A 120 -1.67 -4.93 -6.41
N GLU A 121 -0.40 -4.79 -6.05
CA GLU A 121 0.72 -5.57 -6.59
C GLU A 121 1.52 -6.24 -5.48
N ILE A 122 1.68 -7.56 -5.57
CA ILE A 122 2.41 -8.37 -4.59
C ILE A 122 3.42 -9.27 -5.30
N GLN A 123 4.69 -9.07 -4.96
CA GLN A 123 5.81 -9.84 -5.45
C GLN A 123 6.24 -10.86 -4.39
N LEU A 124 6.27 -12.13 -4.75
CA LEU A 124 6.60 -13.26 -3.89
C LEU A 124 7.92 -13.88 -4.34
N TYR A 125 8.90 -13.99 -3.43
CA TYR A 125 10.25 -14.46 -3.70
C TYR A 125 10.63 -15.64 -2.83
N GLY A 126 11.23 -16.65 -3.47
CA GLY A 126 11.75 -17.85 -2.83
C GLY A 126 10.63 -18.77 -2.35
N ASN A 127 10.55 -19.98 -2.93
CA ASN A 127 9.47 -20.93 -2.65
C ASN A 127 8.08 -20.27 -2.71
N ALA A 128 7.86 -19.45 -3.73
CA ALA A 128 6.62 -18.74 -3.95
C ALA A 128 5.55 -19.73 -4.40
N VAL A 129 4.43 -19.74 -3.68
CA VAL A 129 3.28 -20.60 -3.97
C VAL A 129 2.03 -19.73 -3.96
N VAL A 130 1.26 -19.76 -5.04
CA VAL A 130 -0.06 -19.13 -5.13
C VAL A 130 -1.09 -20.18 -5.48
N VAL A 131 -2.15 -20.25 -4.68
CA VAL A 131 -3.20 -21.27 -4.75
C VAL A 131 -4.53 -20.57 -4.91
N ARG A 132 -5.29 -20.97 -5.92
CA ARG A 132 -6.73 -20.72 -5.99
C ARG A 132 -7.47 -21.97 -5.62
N GLU A 133 -8.30 -21.87 -4.59
CA GLU A 133 -9.13 -22.99 -4.14
C GLU A 133 -10.17 -23.40 -5.20
N PRO A 134 -10.69 -24.64 -5.15
CA PRO A 134 -11.74 -25.09 -6.05
C PRO A 134 -12.94 -24.15 -6.06
N ILE A 135 -13.53 -23.95 -7.25
CA ILE A 135 -14.71 -23.10 -7.42
C ILE A 135 -15.86 -23.97 -7.88
N THR A 136 -16.97 -23.95 -7.17
CA THR A 136 -18.23 -24.52 -7.67
C THR A 136 -18.98 -23.45 -8.44
N ARG A 137 -19.19 -23.68 -9.75
CA ARG A 137 -19.98 -22.77 -10.59
C ARG A 137 -21.48 -22.91 -10.28
N PRO A 138 -22.31 -21.92 -10.66
CA PRO A 138 -23.76 -21.99 -10.49
C PRO A 138 -24.41 -23.21 -11.15
N ASP A 139 -23.81 -23.75 -12.21
CA ASP A 139 -24.25 -24.95 -12.91
C ASP A 139 -23.85 -26.27 -12.21
N GLY A 140 -23.23 -26.20 -11.03
CA GLY A 140 -22.73 -27.34 -10.27
C GLY A 140 -21.34 -27.85 -10.72
N THR A 141 -20.76 -27.29 -11.78
CA THR A 141 -19.44 -27.71 -12.27
C THR A 141 -18.35 -27.25 -11.31
N VAL A 142 -17.53 -28.19 -10.83
CA VAL A 142 -16.36 -27.88 -10.00
C VAL A 142 -15.15 -27.55 -10.90
N VAL A 143 -14.65 -26.33 -10.77
CA VAL A 143 -13.33 -25.93 -11.27
C VAL A 143 -12.29 -26.47 -10.29
N PRO A 144 -11.32 -27.27 -10.77
CA PRO A 144 -10.30 -27.81 -9.89
C PRO A 144 -9.43 -26.69 -9.28
N ARG A 145 -8.84 -27.02 -8.13
CA ARG A 145 -7.75 -26.25 -7.52
C ARG A 145 -6.68 -25.94 -8.57
N LEU A 146 -6.20 -24.71 -8.53
CA LEU A 146 -5.13 -24.23 -9.39
C LEU A 146 -3.99 -23.73 -8.50
N GLU A 147 -2.78 -24.16 -8.77
CA GLU A 147 -1.63 -23.85 -7.92
C GLU A 147 -0.41 -23.56 -8.78
N PHE A 148 0.27 -22.46 -8.45
CA PHE A 148 1.45 -21.94 -9.13
C PHE A 148 2.60 -22.00 -8.14
N ARG A 149 3.72 -22.61 -8.53
CA ARG A 149 4.91 -22.76 -7.69
C ARG A 149 6.14 -22.30 -8.45
N GLY A 150 7.01 -21.52 -7.82
CA GLY A 150 8.26 -21.08 -8.42
C GLY A 150 9.15 -20.27 -7.48
N ASP A 151 10.29 -19.81 -7.97
CA ASP A 151 11.19 -18.95 -7.20
C ASP A 151 10.72 -17.49 -7.15
N TYR A 152 9.83 -17.11 -8.06
CA TYR A 152 9.25 -15.77 -8.15
C TYR A 152 7.84 -15.85 -8.71
N LEU A 153 6.89 -15.15 -8.09
CA LEU A 153 5.54 -14.94 -8.61
C LEU A 153 5.15 -13.49 -8.36
N HIS A 154 4.53 -12.85 -9.34
CA HIS A 154 3.96 -11.51 -9.24
C HIS A 154 2.44 -11.62 -9.35
N ALA A 155 1.75 -11.31 -8.26
CA ALA A 155 0.29 -11.23 -8.21
C ALA A 155 -0.18 -9.78 -8.38
N PHE A 156 -1.09 -9.59 -9.33
CA PHE A 156 -1.82 -8.36 -9.56
C PHE A 156 -3.25 -8.57 -9.06
N VAL A 157 -3.56 -8.03 -7.89
CA VAL A 157 -4.76 -8.33 -7.12
C VAL A 157 -6.00 -7.80 -7.83
N ASP A 158 -5.96 -6.57 -8.35
CA ASP A 158 -7.11 -5.94 -9.01
C ASP A 158 -7.40 -6.51 -10.42
N GLU A 159 -6.35 -6.95 -11.12
CA GLU A 159 -6.46 -7.62 -12.42
C GLU A 159 -6.85 -9.10 -12.30
N ASP A 160 -6.85 -9.68 -11.10
CA ASP A 160 -6.90 -11.12 -10.85
C ASP A 160 -5.88 -11.90 -11.71
N ARG A 161 -4.63 -11.40 -11.75
CA ARG A 161 -3.56 -11.96 -12.60
C ARG A 161 -2.38 -12.41 -11.76
N VAL A 162 -1.74 -13.50 -12.19
CA VAL A 162 -0.45 -13.96 -11.64
C VAL A 162 0.53 -14.14 -12.80
N SER A 163 1.76 -13.67 -12.67
CA SER A 163 2.80 -13.90 -13.67
C SER A 163 4.14 -14.25 -13.05
N SER A 164 5.05 -14.74 -13.87
CA SER A 164 6.46 -14.93 -13.55
C SER A 164 7.29 -14.88 -14.81
N ASP A 165 8.41 -14.18 -14.72
CA ASP A 165 9.51 -14.22 -15.70
C ASP A 165 10.52 -15.34 -15.39
N LYS A 166 10.27 -16.14 -14.34
CA LYS A 166 11.05 -17.32 -13.94
C LYS A 166 10.28 -18.62 -14.18
N PRO A 167 10.97 -19.77 -14.13
CA PRO A 167 10.30 -21.05 -14.27
C PRO A 167 9.20 -21.26 -13.22
N VAL A 168 8.04 -21.72 -13.69
CA VAL A 168 6.87 -22.00 -12.85
C VAL A 168 6.35 -23.40 -13.12
N GLU A 169 6.00 -24.09 -12.05
CA GLU A 169 5.16 -25.28 -12.05
C GLU A 169 3.70 -24.89 -11.80
N LEU A 170 2.84 -25.26 -12.74
CA LEU A 170 1.39 -25.12 -12.66
C LEU A 170 0.77 -26.49 -12.37
N LEU A 171 0.01 -26.59 -11.28
CA LEU A 171 -0.79 -27.75 -10.92
C LEU A 171 -2.27 -27.41 -11.09
N ARG A 172 -2.99 -28.22 -11.87
CA ARG A 172 -4.44 -28.08 -12.08
C ARG A 172 -5.12 -29.39 -11.71
N GLY A 173 -5.64 -29.49 -10.50
CA GLY A 173 -6.07 -30.77 -9.95
C GLY A 173 -4.88 -31.74 -9.91
N THR A 174 -4.93 -32.80 -10.71
CA THR A 174 -3.84 -33.79 -10.84
C THR A 174 -2.92 -33.55 -12.05
N ASP A 175 -3.27 -32.60 -12.92
CA ASP A 175 -2.47 -32.25 -14.10
C ASP A 175 -1.30 -31.34 -13.68
N ARG A 176 -0.16 -31.51 -14.36
CA ARG A 176 1.07 -30.78 -14.08
C ARG A 176 1.64 -30.17 -15.35
N PHE A 177 2.00 -28.89 -15.30
CA PHE A 177 2.65 -28.17 -16.37
C PHE A 177 3.85 -27.41 -15.82
N VAL A 178 4.91 -27.30 -16.62
CA VAL A 178 6.08 -26.48 -16.31
C VAL A 178 6.42 -25.63 -17.53
N GLY A 179 6.89 -24.40 -17.30
CA GLY A 179 7.34 -23.48 -18.34
C GLY A 179 8.40 -22.53 -17.79
N ASP A 180 9.21 -21.92 -18.66
CA ASP A 180 10.28 -21.00 -18.25
C ASP A 180 9.73 -19.60 -17.90
N GLN A 181 8.55 -19.24 -18.42
CA GLN A 181 7.78 -18.05 -18.05
C GLN A 181 6.30 -18.40 -17.97
N PHE A 182 5.55 -17.60 -17.22
CA PHE A 182 4.17 -17.89 -16.88
C PHE A 182 3.32 -16.61 -16.75
N GLU A 183 2.09 -16.67 -17.27
CA GLU A 183 1.06 -15.66 -17.05
C GLU A 183 -0.29 -16.37 -16.89
N TYR A 184 -1.10 -15.93 -15.93
CA TYR A 184 -2.44 -16.44 -15.70
C TYR A 184 -3.41 -15.31 -15.39
N ASN A 185 -4.56 -15.33 -16.05
CA ASN A 185 -5.66 -14.40 -15.80
C ASN A 185 -6.87 -15.18 -15.29
N ASP A 186 -7.31 -14.92 -14.06
CA ASP A 186 -8.44 -15.63 -13.45
C ASP A 186 -9.80 -15.19 -14.02
N LYS A 187 -9.91 -13.95 -14.53
CA LYS A 187 -11.14 -13.46 -15.19
C LYS A 187 -11.46 -14.28 -16.44
N THR A 188 -10.45 -14.63 -17.24
CA THR A 188 -10.61 -15.45 -18.46
C THR A 188 -10.36 -16.94 -18.22
N GLY A 189 -9.66 -17.29 -17.13
CA GLY A 189 -9.21 -18.65 -16.85
C GLY A 189 -8.06 -19.13 -17.74
N VAL A 190 -7.40 -18.23 -18.47
CA VAL A 190 -6.32 -18.56 -19.41
C VAL A 190 -4.97 -18.54 -18.71
N ALA A 191 -4.23 -19.65 -18.83
CA ALA A 191 -2.82 -19.75 -18.47
C ALA A 191 -1.96 -19.80 -19.73
N GLN A 192 -0.91 -18.99 -19.79
CA GLN A 192 0.08 -18.96 -20.85
C GLN A 192 1.44 -19.36 -20.26
N LEU A 193 2.04 -20.42 -20.80
CA LEU A 193 3.40 -20.84 -20.48
C LEU A 193 4.28 -20.63 -21.71
N LYS A 194 5.47 -20.07 -21.53
CA LYS A 194 6.42 -19.78 -22.63
C LYS A 194 7.78 -20.45 -22.36
N GLY A 195 8.59 -20.60 -23.41
CA GLY A 195 9.89 -21.26 -23.36
C GLY A 195 9.79 -22.79 -23.43
N ARG A 196 10.54 -23.51 -22.60
CA ARG A 196 10.51 -24.98 -22.53
C ARG A 196 9.32 -25.46 -21.73
N VAL A 197 8.21 -25.67 -22.44
CA VAL A 197 6.96 -26.14 -21.83
C VAL A 197 6.90 -27.66 -21.82
N ARG A 198 6.55 -28.25 -20.68
CA ARG A 198 6.23 -29.68 -20.55
C ARG A 198 4.93 -29.83 -19.76
N GLY A 199 4.07 -30.75 -20.19
CA GLY A 199 2.79 -31.03 -19.54
C GLY A 199 2.57 -32.53 -19.34
N VAL A 200 1.99 -32.90 -18.21
CA VAL A 200 1.51 -34.26 -17.90
C VAL A 200 0.04 -34.14 -17.52
N LEU A 201 -0.82 -34.71 -18.36
CA LEU A 201 -2.26 -34.80 -18.13
C LEU A 201 -2.57 -36.17 -17.52
N GLN A 202 -3.31 -36.17 -16.41
CA GLN A 202 -3.73 -37.42 -15.78
C GLN A 202 -5.08 -37.87 -16.34
N PRO A 203 -5.32 -39.19 -16.47
CA PRO A 203 -6.62 -39.70 -16.84
C PRO A 203 -7.68 -39.21 -15.85
N LYS A 204 -8.82 -38.73 -16.36
CA LYS A 204 -9.97 -38.45 -15.51
C LYS A 204 -10.42 -39.78 -14.87
N PRO A 205 -10.72 -39.83 -13.56
CA PRO A 205 -11.34 -41.00 -12.98
C PRO A 205 -12.59 -41.34 -13.79
N SER A 206 -12.68 -42.56 -14.31
CA SER A 206 -13.87 -43.06 -14.98
C SER A 206 -15.04 -42.91 -14.01
N ALA A 207 -16.06 -42.13 -14.38
CA ALA A 207 -17.32 -42.14 -13.65
C ALA A 207 -17.80 -43.60 -13.60
N LYS A 208 -17.95 -44.14 -12.38
CA LYS A 208 -18.56 -45.46 -12.23
C LYS A 208 -19.98 -45.37 -12.82
N PRO A 209 -20.39 -46.34 -13.65
CA PRO A 209 -21.74 -46.38 -14.20
C PRO A 209 -22.81 -46.48 -13.10
#